data_AF-A0A9D1KFR2-F1
#
_entry.id   AF-A0A9D1KFR2-F1
#
_cell.length_a   1.000
_cell.length_b   1.000
_cell.length_c   1.000
_cell.angle_alpha   90.00
_cell.angle_beta   90.00
_cell.angle_gamma   90.00
#
_symmetry.space_group_name_H-M   'P 1'
#
loop_
_entity.id
_entity.type
_entity.pdbx_description
1 polymer ?
#
loop_
_entity_poly.entity_id
_entity_poly.type
_entity_poly.pdbx_seq_one_letter_code
_entity_poly.pdbx_strand_id
1 'polypeptide(L)'
;MINLRKITEENFIDAFNLKLAPEQERFVSHPIRSLAQAYVYREQCQPFGIYEGDTMVGYVMVIYDYDIPEYDIWHMMIDESNQRRGYGRAALDRVLDYIKTKPFGSSNRVTLTCSRDNIRALNLYKSKGFTETGAADEDEIELSLMMR
;
A
#
# COMPACT_ATOMS: atom_id res chain seq x y z
N MET A 1 -0.03 -14.23 -12.02
CA MET A 1 -0.17 -14.27 -10.55
C MET A 1 0.47 -13.02 -9.96
N ILE A 2 -0.16 -12.35 -8.99
CA ILE A 2 0.41 -11.14 -8.38
C ILE A 2 1.59 -11.44 -7.48
N ASN A 3 2.68 -10.69 -7.64
CA ASN A 3 3.89 -10.77 -6.81
C ASN A 3 4.38 -9.35 -6.45
N LEU A 4 5.12 -9.25 -5.34
CA LEU A 4 5.76 -8.01 -4.90
C LEU A 4 7.24 -8.10 -5.22
N ARG A 5 7.78 -7.07 -5.88
CA ARG A 5 9.21 -6.93 -6.12
C ARG A 5 9.69 -5.65 -5.48
N LYS A 6 10.81 -5.69 -4.75
CA LYS A 6 11.39 -4.49 -4.15
C LYS A 6 11.68 -3.47 -5.25
N ILE A 7 11.49 -2.19 -4.95
CA ILE A 7 11.95 -1.15 -5.87
C ILE A 7 13.47 -1.06 -5.78
N THR A 8 14.13 -1.12 -6.93
CA THR A 8 15.58 -1.06 -7.11
C THR A 8 15.93 -0.08 -8.23
N GLU A 9 17.22 0.11 -8.49
CA GLU A 9 17.70 0.87 -9.64
C GLU A 9 17.19 0.35 -10.99
N GLU A 10 16.81 -0.93 -11.06
CA GLU A 10 16.38 -1.58 -12.30
C GLU A 10 14.92 -1.25 -12.66
N ASN A 11 14.07 -0.94 -11.67
CA ASN A 11 12.61 -0.87 -11.87
C ASN A 11 11.93 0.39 -11.31
N PHE A 12 12.67 1.32 -10.68
CA PHE A 12 12.05 2.53 -10.13
C PHE A 12 11.44 3.44 -11.22
N ILE A 13 11.99 3.42 -12.44
CA ILE A 13 11.44 4.17 -13.58
C ILE A 13 10.06 3.63 -13.97
N ASP A 14 9.83 2.31 -13.90
CA ASP A 14 8.53 1.72 -14.18
C ASP A 14 7.48 2.20 -13.17
N ALA A 15 7.87 2.35 -11.90
CA ALA A 15 7.00 2.91 -10.87
C ALA A 15 6.63 4.37 -11.16
N PHE A 16 7.51 5.15 -11.79
CA PHE A 16 7.22 6.53 -12.19
C PHE A 16 6.27 6.63 -13.38
N ASN A 17 6.18 5.59 -14.20
CA ASN A 17 5.30 5.53 -15.36
C ASN A 17 3.89 5.03 -15.03
N LEU A 18 3.65 4.58 -13.79
CA LEU A 18 2.31 4.19 -13.34
C LEU A 18 1.38 5.41 -13.38
N LYS A 19 0.22 5.23 -14.00
CA LYS A 19 -0.79 6.28 -14.10
C LYS A 19 -1.89 6.06 -13.07
N LEU A 20 -2.08 7.05 -12.22
CA LEU A 20 -3.29 7.15 -11.43
C LEU A 20 -4.43 7.60 -12.34
N ALA A 21 -5.62 7.03 -12.15
CA ALA A 21 -6.81 7.58 -12.78
C ALA A 21 -6.98 9.04 -12.33
N PRO A 22 -7.47 9.97 -13.17
CA PRO A 22 -7.61 11.39 -12.80
C PRO A 22 -8.43 11.59 -11.50
N GLU A 23 -9.38 10.69 -11.25
CA GLU A 23 -10.20 10.68 -10.04
C GLU A 23 -9.39 10.32 -8.78
N GLN A 24 -8.28 9.61 -8.93
CA GLN A 24 -7.41 9.08 -7.86
C GLN A 24 -6.12 9.88 -7.62
N GLU A 25 -5.71 10.74 -8.56
CA GLU A 25 -4.54 11.61 -8.38
C GLU A 25 -4.64 12.47 -7.11
N ARG A 26 -5.86 12.80 -6.66
CA ARG A 26 -6.10 13.56 -5.43
C ARG A 26 -5.93 12.76 -4.13
N PHE A 27 -5.91 11.43 -4.20
CA PHE A 27 -6.00 10.55 -3.02
C PHE A 27 -4.71 9.77 -2.73
N VAL A 28 -3.77 9.69 -3.67
CA VAL A 28 -2.53 8.92 -3.48
C VAL A 28 -1.35 9.76 -3.97
N SER A 29 -0.32 9.88 -3.12
CA SER A 29 0.91 10.56 -3.54
C SER A 29 1.60 9.77 -4.65
N HIS A 30 2.02 10.47 -5.71
CA HIS A 30 2.76 9.87 -6.82
C HIS A 30 3.99 9.08 -6.30
N PRO A 31 4.34 7.92 -6.90
CA PRO A 31 5.46 7.08 -6.44
C PRO A 31 6.80 7.83 -6.25
N ILE A 32 7.01 8.94 -6.97
CA ILE A 32 8.17 9.84 -6.77
C ILE A 32 8.27 10.33 -5.31
N ARG A 33 7.17 10.86 -4.76
CA ARG A 33 7.15 11.34 -3.37
C ARG A 33 7.33 10.18 -2.39
N SER A 34 6.70 9.04 -2.68
CA SER A 34 6.84 7.85 -1.83
C SER A 34 8.27 7.32 -1.80
N LEU A 35 8.99 7.28 -2.93
CA LEU A 35 10.40 6.85 -2.95
C LEU A 35 11.33 7.84 -2.25
N ALA A 36 11.04 9.14 -2.34
CA ALA A 36 11.77 10.15 -1.54
C ALA A 36 11.54 9.94 -0.03
N GLN A 37 10.31 9.65 0.40
CA GLN A 37 10.02 9.27 1.79
C GLN A 37 10.75 7.98 2.17
N ALA A 38 10.77 6.98 1.28
CA ALA A 38 11.45 5.72 1.53
C ALA A 38 12.97 5.88 1.74
N TYR A 39 13.60 6.85 1.07
CA TYR A 39 15.01 7.19 1.31
C TYR A 39 15.25 7.73 2.72
N VAL A 40 14.33 8.56 3.23
CA VAL A 40 14.39 9.12 4.59
C VAL A 40 14.12 8.04 5.64
N TYR A 41 13.10 7.20 5.42
CA TYR A 41 12.66 6.13 6.32
C TYR A 41 13.25 4.75 5.98
N ARG A 42 14.42 4.69 5.33
CA ARG A 42 14.98 3.46 4.73
C ARG A 42 15.22 2.30 5.71
N GLU A 43 15.30 2.60 7.01
CA GLU A 43 15.51 1.59 8.05
C GLU A 43 14.19 0.97 8.55
N GLN A 44 13.05 1.60 8.24
CA GLN A 44 11.74 1.22 8.77
C GLN A 44 10.67 1.02 7.69
N CYS A 45 11.01 1.14 6.40
CA CYS A 45 10.05 0.95 5.32
C CYS A 45 10.62 0.16 4.13
N GLN A 46 9.73 -0.42 3.33
CA GLN A 46 10.05 -1.13 2.11
C GLN A 46 9.02 -0.80 1.03
N PRO A 47 9.42 -0.07 -0.03
CA PRO A 47 8.60 0.10 -1.22
C PRO A 47 8.66 -1.14 -2.11
N PHE A 48 7.53 -1.45 -2.73
CA PHE A 48 7.36 -2.56 -3.67
C PHE A 48 6.62 -2.12 -4.93
N GLY A 49 7.08 -2.62 -6.07
CA GLY A 49 6.25 -2.72 -7.26
C GLY A 49 5.33 -3.94 -7.15
N ILE A 50 4.07 -3.77 -7.56
CA ILE A 50 3.09 -4.84 -7.68
C ILE A 50 3.14 -5.35 -9.11
N TYR A 51 3.45 -6.62 -9.32
CA TYR A 51 3.66 -7.20 -10.63
C TYR A 51 2.62 -8.24 -10.99
N GLU A 52 2.21 -8.23 -12.26
CA GLU A 52 1.51 -9.33 -12.92
C GLU A 52 2.41 -9.89 -14.02
N GLY A 53 2.92 -11.11 -13.83
CA GLY A 53 4.03 -11.60 -14.64
C GLY A 53 5.25 -10.70 -14.45
N ASP A 54 5.73 -10.12 -15.55
CA ASP A 54 6.85 -9.16 -15.60
C ASP A 54 6.42 -7.71 -15.74
N THR A 55 5.11 -7.44 -15.81
CA THR A 55 4.58 -6.08 -15.93
C THR A 55 4.30 -5.51 -14.54
N MET A 56 4.86 -4.34 -14.23
CA MET A 56 4.45 -3.58 -13.04
C MET A 56 3.05 -3.00 -13.27
N VAL A 57 2.10 -3.39 -12.43
CA VAL A 57 0.69 -2.98 -12.50
C VAL A 57 0.28 -2.10 -11.33
N GLY A 58 1.18 -1.81 -10.39
CA GLY A 58 0.89 -0.99 -9.23
C GLY A 58 2.10 -0.81 -8.32
N TYR A 59 1.86 -0.13 -7.20
CA TYR A 59 2.87 0.24 -6.22
C TYR A 59 2.28 0.16 -4.81
N VAL A 60 3.11 -0.13 -3.82
CA VAL A 60 2.77 -0.07 -2.39
C VAL A 60 4.03 0.13 -1.57
N MET A 61 3.91 0.81 -0.43
CA MET A 61 4.96 0.91 0.56
C MET A 61 4.47 0.36 1.89
N VAL A 62 5.28 -0.49 2.51
CA VAL A 62 5.06 -0.95 3.89
C VAL A 62 6.02 -0.19 4.78
N ILE A 63 5.52 0.41 5.85
CA ILE A 63 6.33 1.06 6.88
C ILE A 63 6.00 0.47 8.25
N TYR A 64 6.96 0.51 9.16
CA TYR A 64 6.78 0.19 10.56
C TYR A 64 6.96 1.46 11.38
N ASP A 65 5.99 1.75 12.24
CA ASP A 65 6.11 2.79 13.24
C ASP A 65 6.70 2.17 14.52
N TYR A 66 7.80 2.74 15.01
CA TYR A 66 8.50 2.27 16.22
C TYR A 66 8.00 2.96 17.49
N ASP A 67 7.41 4.15 17.37
CA ASP A 67 6.80 4.88 18.49
C ASP A 67 5.44 4.29 18.84
N ILE A 68 4.68 3.90 17.80
CA ILE A 68 3.45 3.13 17.90
C ILE A 68 3.73 1.79 17.22
N PRO A 69 4.05 0.71 17.95
CA PRO A 69 4.55 -0.53 17.35
C PRO A 69 3.51 -1.18 16.44
N GLU A 70 3.53 -0.84 15.15
CA GLU A 70 2.57 -1.28 14.14
C GLU A 70 3.09 -1.14 12.70
N TYR A 71 2.38 -1.78 11.78
CA TYR A 71 2.68 -1.74 10.35
C TYR A 71 1.68 -0.86 9.62
N ASP A 72 2.13 0.14 8.87
CA ASP A 72 1.26 0.88 7.97
C ASP A 72 1.46 0.46 6.51
N ILE A 73 0.34 0.41 5.78
CA ILE A 73 0.32 0.25 4.33
C ILE A 73 0.09 1.63 3.71
N TRP A 74 1.14 2.19 3.10
CA TRP A 74 1.11 3.50 2.45
C TRP A 74 1.12 3.37 0.93
N HIS A 75 0.53 4.37 0.27
CA HIS A 75 0.61 4.59 -1.18
C HIS A 75 0.21 3.38 -2.05
N MET A 76 -0.67 2.52 -1.55
CA MET A 76 -1.13 1.37 -2.32
C MET A 76 -1.98 1.84 -3.50
N MET A 77 -1.51 1.58 -4.72
CA MET A 77 -2.20 1.92 -5.96
C MET A 77 -2.07 0.82 -7.00
N ILE A 78 -3.06 0.76 -7.90
CA ILE A 78 -3.03 -0.07 -9.11
C ILE A 78 -3.20 0.89 -10.29
N ASP A 79 -2.32 0.75 -11.28
CA ASP A 79 -2.36 1.51 -12.53
C ASP A 79 -3.75 1.47 -13.15
N GLU A 80 -4.25 2.62 -13.61
CA GLU A 80 -5.61 2.78 -14.13
C GLU A 80 -5.97 1.72 -15.18
N SER A 81 -5.05 1.42 -16.11
CA SER A 81 -5.29 0.47 -17.20
C SER A 81 -5.40 -0.99 -16.74
N ASN A 82 -5.01 -1.25 -15.49
CA ASN A 82 -4.96 -2.56 -14.85
C ASN A 82 -5.98 -2.73 -13.72
N GLN A 83 -6.84 -1.74 -13.47
CA GLN A 83 -7.87 -1.82 -12.44
C GLN A 83 -9.00 -2.80 -12.82
N ARG A 84 -9.83 -3.15 -11.82
CA ARG A 84 -11.01 -4.04 -11.96
C ARG A 84 -10.68 -5.49 -12.37
N ARG A 85 -9.41 -5.87 -12.33
CA ARG A 85 -8.92 -7.25 -12.59
C ARG A 85 -8.64 -8.06 -11.33
N GLY A 86 -9.01 -7.54 -10.16
CA GLY A 86 -8.74 -8.17 -8.86
C GLY A 86 -7.31 -7.97 -8.32
N TYR A 87 -6.47 -7.21 -9.02
CA TYR A 87 -5.06 -7.01 -8.64
C TYR A 87 -4.88 -6.34 -7.29
N GLY A 88 -5.68 -5.34 -6.94
CA GLY A 88 -5.62 -4.72 -5.61
C GLY A 88 -5.89 -5.72 -4.48
N ARG A 89 -6.86 -6.62 -4.66
CA ARG A 89 -7.14 -7.68 -3.67
C ARG A 89 -5.96 -8.63 -3.51
N ALA A 90 -5.42 -9.11 -4.62
CA ALA A 90 -4.30 -10.03 -4.61
C ALA A 90 -3.01 -9.37 -4.10
N ALA A 91 -2.80 -8.09 -4.39
CA ALA A 91 -1.66 -7.33 -3.89
C ALA A 91 -1.72 -7.14 -2.37
N LEU A 92 -2.89 -6.78 -1.83
CA LEU A 92 -3.08 -6.66 -0.38
C LEU A 92 -2.81 -7.99 0.34
N ASP A 93 -3.21 -9.12 -0.25
CA ASP A 93 -2.85 -10.44 0.28
C ASP A 93 -1.34 -10.65 0.35
N ARG A 94 -0.60 -10.31 -0.72
CA ARG A 94 0.87 -10.40 -0.72
C ARG A 94 1.52 -9.45 0.28
N VAL A 95 0.96 -8.24 0.46
CA VAL A 95 1.45 -7.27 1.45
C VAL A 95 1.27 -7.80 2.86
N LEU A 96 0.10 -8.34 3.18
CA LEU A 96 -0.15 -8.95 4.49
C LEU A 96 0.76 -10.16 4.71
N ASP A 97 0.98 -11.01 3.70
CA ASP A 97 1.92 -12.13 3.81
C ASP A 97 3.36 -11.66 4.06
N TYR A 98 3.80 -10.56 3.43
CA TYR A 98 5.09 -9.93 3.74
C TYR A 98 5.14 -9.42 5.19
N ILE A 99 4.11 -8.71 5.65
CA ILE A 99 4.03 -8.21 7.04
C ILE A 99 4.05 -9.36 8.06
N LYS A 100 3.45 -10.52 7.78
CA LYS A 100 3.53 -11.71 8.65
C LYS A 100 4.96 -12.16 8.94
N THR A 101 5.89 -11.90 8.03
CA THR A 101 7.31 -12.26 8.22
C THR A 101 8.04 -11.37 9.23
N LYS A 102 7.37 -10.33 9.75
CA LYS A 102 7.90 -9.38 10.74
C LYS A 102 9.23 -8.73 10.30
N PRO A 103 9.27 -8.10 9.11
CA PRO A 103 10.51 -7.56 8.54
C PRO A 103 11.14 -6.40 9.33
N PHE A 104 10.40 -5.78 10.26
CA PHE A 104 10.80 -4.55 10.96
C PHE A 104 10.48 -4.60 12.47
N GLY A 105 9.40 -5.26 12.88
CA GLY A 105 9.03 -5.45 14.28
C GLY A 105 7.95 -6.52 14.47
N SER A 106 7.64 -6.87 15.73
CA SER A 106 6.79 -8.02 16.05
C SER A 106 5.28 -7.74 16.08
N SER A 107 4.85 -6.52 15.75
CA SER A 107 3.44 -6.13 15.87
C SER A 107 2.52 -6.90 14.92
N ASN A 108 1.32 -7.24 15.40
CA ASN A 108 0.24 -7.82 14.61
C ASN A 108 -0.80 -6.78 14.16
N ARG A 109 -0.65 -5.51 14.55
CA ARG A 109 -1.53 -4.43 14.12
C ARG A 109 -1.04 -3.91 12.76
N VAL A 110 -1.96 -3.87 11.81
CA VAL A 110 -1.75 -3.27 10.48
C VAL A 110 -2.75 -2.15 10.28
N THR A 111 -2.28 -0.98 9.90
CA THR A 111 -3.05 0.24 9.73
C THR A 111 -2.90 0.80 8.32
N LEU A 112 -3.89 1.57 7.90
CA LEU A 112 -3.86 2.37 6.68
C LEU A 112 -4.88 3.50 6.80
N THR A 113 -4.66 4.56 6.05
CA THR A 113 -5.67 5.59 5.81
C THR A 113 -6.30 5.40 4.44
N CYS A 114 -7.58 5.76 4.33
CA CYS A 114 -8.29 5.73 3.05
C CYS A 114 -9.32 6.85 3.02
N SER A 115 -9.36 7.60 1.92
CA SER A 115 -10.44 8.56 1.68
C SER A 115 -11.82 7.90 1.76
N ARG A 116 -12.77 8.58 2.42
CA ARG A 116 -14.18 8.20 2.51
C ARG A 116 -14.85 8.07 1.15
N ASP A 117 -14.40 8.85 0.16
CA ASP A 117 -14.94 8.85 -1.19
C ASP A 117 -14.40 7.69 -2.04
N ASN A 118 -13.30 7.05 -1.62
CA ASN A 118 -12.76 5.88 -2.29
C ASN A 118 -13.48 4.59 -1.84
N ILE A 119 -14.78 4.54 -2.11
CA ILE A 119 -15.68 3.44 -1.73
C ILE A 119 -15.15 2.07 -2.19
N ARG A 120 -14.46 2.02 -3.34
CA ARG A 120 -13.87 0.79 -3.87
C ARG A 120 -12.74 0.27 -2.98
N ALA A 121 -11.81 1.14 -2.58
CA ALA A 121 -10.73 0.77 -1.68
C ALA A 121 -11.26 0.42 -0.29
N LEU A 122 -12.21 1.19 0.25
CA LEU A 122 -12.86 0.90 1.53
C LEU A 122 -13.50 -0.49 1.55
N ASN A 123 -14.29 -0.82 0.51
CA ASN A 123 -14.91 -2.14 0.41
C ASN A 123 -13.87 -3.25 0.29
N LEU A 124 -12.76 -3.01 -0.40
CA LEU A 124 -11.64 -3.94 -0.46
C LEU A 124 -11.06 -4.18 0.94
N TYR A 125 -10.66 -3.12 1.66
CA TYR A 125 -10.06 -3.23 2.99
C TYR A 125 -11.00 -3.89 3.99
N LYS A 126 -12.26 -3.45 4.06
CA LYS A 126 -13.29 -4.05 4.93
C LYS A 126 -13.50 -5.54 4.63
N SER A 127 -13.51 -5.93 3.35
CA SER A 127 -13.63 -7.35 2.97
C SER A 127 -12.43 -8.22 3.36
N LYS A 128 -11.30 -7.61 3.74
CA LYS A 128 -10.11 -8.28 4.27
C LYS A 128 -10.04 -8.24 5.79
N GLY A 129 -11.07 -7.71 6.44
CA GLY A 129 -11.19 -7.67 7.90
C GLY A 129 -10.66 -6.38 8.54
N PHE A 130 -10.26 -5.38 7.74
CA PHE A 130 -9.95 -4.06 8.29
C PHE A 130 -11.23 -3.41 8.84
N THR A 131 -11.11 -2.79 10.01
CA THR A 131 -12.20 -2.07 10.68
C THR A 131 -11.78 -0.63 10.97
N GLU A 132 -12.74 0.29 10.89
CA GLU A 132 -12.51 1.70 11.22
C GLU A 132 -12.09 1.83 12.69
N THR A 133 -11.07 2.63 12.95
CA THR A 133 -10.56 2.85 14.32
C THR A 133 -11.26 4.00 15.03
N GLY A 134 -11.97 4.84 14.27
CA GLY A 134 -12.56 6.09 14.73
C GLY A 134 -11.63 7.30 14.56
N ALA A 135 -10.34 7.09 14.26
CA ALA A 135 -9.44 8.16 13.85
C ALA A 135 -9.71 8.55 12.38
N ALA A 136 -9.64 9.85 12.12
CA ALA A 136 -9.82 10.43 10.80
C ALA A 136 -9.00 11.72 10.70
N ASP A 137 -8.46 11.98 9.51
CA ASP A 137 -7.81 13.24 9.14
C ASP A 137 -8.50 13.77 7.89
N GLU A 138 -9.16 14.92 8.01
CA GLU A 138 -10.05 15.47 6.98
C GLU A 138 -11.01 14.42 6.39
N ASP A 139 -10.82 14.06 5.12
CA ASP A 139 -11.65 13.10 4.38
C ASP A 139 -11.09 11.66 4.44
N GLU A 140 -9.93 11.44 5.05
CA GLU A 140 -9.33 10.12 5.24
C GLU A 140 -9.72 9.50 6.58
N ILE A 141 -10.11 8.23 6.55
CA ILE A 141 -10.36 7.44 7.76
C ILE A 141 -9.27 6.41 7.96
N GLU A 142 -8.89 6.20 9.21
CA GLU A 142 -7.99 5.14 9.59
C GLU A 142 -8.75 3.82 9.74
N LEU A 143 -8.18 2.79 9.14
CA LEU A 143 -8.64 1.41 9.19
C LEU A 143 -7.51 0.56 9.79
N SER A 144 -7.85 -0.36 10.68
CA SER A 144 -6.88 -1.30 11.23
C SER A 144 -7.33 -2.75 11.12
N LEU A 145 -6.35 -3.65 11.03
CA LEU A 145 -6.52 -5.08 11.04
C LEU A 145 -5.58 -5.67 12.10
N MET A 146 -6.13 -6.49 12.99
CA MET A 146 -5.33 -7.35 13.86
C MET A 146 -5.10 -8.70 13.17
N MET A 147 -3.85 -8.94 12.77
CA MET A 147 -3.43 -10.20 12.18
C MET A 147 -3.43 -11.31 13.23
N ARG A 148 -3.82 -12.52 12.80
CA ARG A 148 -3.76 -13.73 13.61
C ARG A 148 -2.47 -14.50 13.37
#